data_AF-A0A3B9Y5H7-F1
#
_entry.id   AF-A0A3B9Y5H7-F1
#
_cell.length_a   1.000
_cell.length_b   1.000
_cell.length_c   1.000
_cell.angle_alpha   90.00
_cell.angle_beta   90.00
_cell.angle_gamma   90.00
#
_symmetry.space_group_name_H-M   'P 1'
#
loop_
_entity.id
_entity.type
_entity.pdbx_description
1 polymer ?
#
loop_
_entity_poly.entity_id
_entity_poly.type
_entity_poly.pdbx_seq_one_letter_code
_entity_poly.pdbx_strand_id
1 'polypeptide(L)' 'MLKGAIARRYAGAMFEIGLKQNKLDRTLEDVKEIAQVFANRKLAYLLREPKIPAQRKETAIHQALVGKVLPSSLNLA' A
#
# COMPACT_ATOMS: atom_id res chain seq x y z
N MET A 1 17.79 6.06 12.31
CA MET A 1 16.73 5.05 12.14
C MET A 1 17.06 4.18 10.94
N LEU A 2 17.19 2.86 11.12
CA LEU A 2 17.37 1.93 10.00
C LEU A 2 16.10 1.98 9.13
N LYS A 3 16.22 2.45 7.88
CA LYS A 3 15.09 2.61 6.94
C LYS A 3 14.20 1.37 6.83
N GLY A 4 14.76 0.17 7.08
CA GLY A 4 14.03 -1.10 7.03
C GLY A 4 13.31 -1.54 8.31
N ALA A 5 13.50 -0.89 9.47
CA ALA A 5 12.85 -1.31 10.71
C ALA A 5 11.33 -1.05 10.67
N ILE A 6 10.92 0.13 10.20
CA ILE A 6 9.51 0.51 10.04
C ILE A 6 8.85 -0.37 8.98
N ALA A 7 9.50 -0.54 7.82
CA ALA A 7 8.99 -1.38 6.74
C ALA A 7 8.77 -2.83 7.20
N ARG A 8 9.74 -3.43 7.91
CA ARG A 8 9.58 -4.80 8.47
C ARG A 8 8.43 -4.92 9.44
N ARG A 9 8.17 -3.90 10.26
CA ARG A 9 7.04 -3.92 11.21
C ARG A 9 5.69 -3.98 10.48
N TYR A 10 5.49 -3.13 9.48
CA TYR A 10 4.25 -3.14 8.69
C TYR A 10 4.13 -4.40 7.81
N ALA A 11 5.24 -4.86 7.23
CA ALA A 11 5.26 -6.11 6.48
C ALA A 11 4.89 -7.33 7.37
N GLY A 12 5.40 -7.38 8.61
CA GLY A 12 5.04 -8.41 9.58
C GLY A 12 3.54 -8.38 9.92
N ALA A 13 2.99 -7.20 10.19
CA ALA A 13 1.55 -7.06 10.45
C ALA A 13 0.69 -7.53 9.26
N MET A 14 1.08 -7.20 8.03
CA MET A 14 0.38 -7.67 6.82
C MET A 14 0.49 -9.17 6.62
N PHE A 15 1.67 -9.75 6.87
CA PHE A 15 1.89 -11.19 6.81
C PHE A 15 0.99 -11.93 7.82
N GLU A 16 0.92 -11.45 9.06
CA GLU A 16 0.04 -12.02 10.08
C GLU A 16 -1.44 -11.93 9.70
N ILE A 17 -1.88 -10.81 9.10
CA ILE A 17 -3.25 -10.66 8.61
C ILE A 17 -3.54 -11.65 7.47
N GLY A 18 -2.65 -11.77 6.49
CA GLY A 18 -2.77 -12.72 5.38
C GLY A 18 -2.82 -14.17 5.87
N LEU A 19 -2.00 -14.50 6.88
CA LEU A 19 -2.00 -15.81 7.52
C LEU A 19 -3.32 -16.10 8.24
N LYS A 20 -3.81 -15.16 9.08
CA LYS A 20 -5.08 -15.29 9.82
C LYS A 20 -6.29 -15.41 8.90
N GLN A 21 -6.24 -14.78 7.72
CA GLN A 21 -7.32 -14.82 6.73
C GLN A 21 -7.21 -16.00 5.75
N ASN A 22 -6.14 -16.82 5.84
CA ASN A 22 -5.81 -17.87 4.88
C ASN A 22 -5.74 -17.35 3.42
N LYS A 23 -5.17 -16.16 3.24
CA LYS A 23 -5.08 -15.44 1.95
C LYS A 23 -3.64 -15.03 1.61
N LEU A 24 -2.64 -15.73 2.13
CA LEU A 24 -1.24 -15.30 2.05
C LEU A 24 -0.76 -15.05 0.61
N ASP A 25 -1.07 -15.97 -0.32
CA ASP A 25 -0.71 -15.81 -1.73
C ASP A 25 -1.37 -14.58 -2.35
N ARG A 26 -2.65 -14.36 -2.03
CA ARG A 26 -3.37 -13.19 -2.51
C ARG A 26 -2.83 -11.89 -1.91
N THR A 27 -2.50 -11.89 -0.62
CA THR A 27 -1.85 -10.74 0.03
C THR A 27 -0.51 -10.42 -0.62
N LEU A 28 0.27 -11.43 -1.04
CA LEU A 28 1.51 -11.22 -1.77
C LEU A 28 1.27 -10.59 -3.16
N GLU A 29 0.26 -11.05 -3.89
CA GLU A 29 -0.14 -10.43 -5.17
C GLU A 29 -0.55 -8.97 -4.97
N ASP A 30 -1.41 -8.69 -4.00
CA ASP A 30 -1.87 -7.34 -3.71
C ASP A 30 -0.69 -6.40 -3.36
N VAL A 31 0.27 -6.85 -2.56
CA VAL A 31 1.46 -6.05 -2.20
C VAL A 31 2.32 -5.77 -3.43
N LYS A 32 2.43 -6.70 -4.38
CA LYS A 32 3.14 -6.49 -5.65
C LYS A 32 2.41 -5.46 -6.52
N GLU A 33 1.07 -5.52 -6.60
CA GLU A 33 0.26 -4.53 -7.33
C GLU A 33 0.39 -3.13 -6.70
N ILE A 34 0.33 -3.04 -5.37
CA ILE A 34 0.57 -1.79 -4.63
C ILE A 34 1.96 -1.23 -4.99
N ALA A 35 3.01 -2.06 -4.94
CA ALA A 35 4.36 -1.62 -5.30
C ALA A 35 4.44 -1.07 -6.74
N GLN A 36 3.74 -1.70 -7.70
CA GLN A 36 3.68 -1.20 -9.09
C GLN A 36 2.96 0.16 -9.19
N VAL A 37 1.86 0.35 -8.46
CA VAL A 37 1.15 1.63 -8.42
C VAL A 37 2.06 2.74 -7.89
N PHE A 38 2.78 2.50 -6.79
CA PHE A 38 3.71 3.47 -6.22
C PHE A 38 4.98 3.69 -7.07
N ALA A 39 5.32 2.76 -7.98
CA ALA A 39 6.38 2.96 -8.97
C ALA A 39 5.99 3.95 -10.09
N ASN A 40 4.69 4.29 -10.23
CA ASN A 40 4.24 5.29 -11.18
C ASN A 40 4.80 6.69 -10.82
N ARG A 41 5.61 7.26 -11.72
CA ARG A 41 6.27 8.56 -11.50
C ARG A 41 5.29 9.70 -11.23
N LYS A 42 4.14 9.74 -11.92
CA LYS A 42 3.13 10.81 -11.74
C LYS A 42 2.52 10.73 -10.34
N LEU A 43 2.17 9.53 -9.88
CA LEU A 43 1.66 9.32 -8.54
C LEU A 43 2.72 9.65 -7.48
N ALA A 44 3.94 9.14 -7.64
CA ALA A 44 5.04 9.41 -6.72
C ALA A 44 5.32 10.92 -6.58
N TYR A 45 5.22 11.69 -7.66
CA TYR A 45 5.34 13.16 -7.62
C TYR A 45 4.19 13.79 -6.83
N LEU A 46 2.94 13.41 -7.10
CA LEU A 46 1.75 13.89 -6.38
C LEU A 46 1.85 13.62 -4.88
N LEU A 47 2.30 12.44 -4.47
CA LEU A 47 2.41 12.07 -3.06
C LEU A 47 3.49 12.85 -2.30
N ARG A 48 4.56 13.27 -2.99
CA ARG A 48 5.66 14.05 -2.41
C ARG A 48 5.36 15.55 -2.30
N GLU A 49 4.39 16.07 -3.03
CA GLU A 49 4.04 17.49 -3.01
C GLU A 49 3.41 17.88 -1.67
N PRO A 50 4.05 18.73 -0.84
CA PRO A 50 3.52 19.11 0.47
C PRO A 50 2.25 19.97 0.40
N LYS A 51 2.04 20.72 -0.70
CA LYS A 51 0.86 21.59 -0.85
C LYS A 51 -0.42 20.84 -1.19
N ILE A 52 -0.33 19.55 -1.55
CA ILE A 52 -1.50 18.73 -1.83
C ILE A 52 -2.06 18.18 -0.50
N PRO A 53 -3.33 18.44 -0.16
CA PRO A 53 -3.95 17.94 1.07
C PRO A 53 -3.90 16.41 1.16
N ALA A 54 -3.81 15.90 2.39
CA ALA A 54 -3.78 14.45 2.66
C ALA A 54 -4.99 13.73 2.03
N GLN A 55 -6.22 14.24 2.20
CA GLN A 55 -7.42 13.64 1.59
C GLN A 55 -7.31 13.49 0.07
N ARG A 56 -6.66 14.43 -0.62
CA ARG A 56 -6.45 14.32 -2.08
C ARG A 56 -5.48 13.20 -2.44
N LYS A 57 -4.45 12.98 -1.62
CA LYS A 57 -3.49 11.89 -1.78
C LYS A 57 -4.16 10.54 -1.51
N GLU A 58 -4.91 10.44 -0.43
CA GLU A 58 -5.70 9.26 -0.08
C GLU A 58 -6.69 8.89 -1.20
N THR A 59 -7.42 9.88 -1.73
CA THR A 59 -8.35 9.66 -2.85
C THR A 59 -7.63 9.10 -4.08
N ALA A 60 -6.45 9.64 -4.42
CA ALA A 60 -5.68 9.17 -5.56
C ALA A 60 -5.17 7.73 -5.38
N ILE A 61 -4.71 7.38 -4.17
CA ILE A 61 -4.29 6.01 -3.83
C ILE A 61 -5.48 5.06 -3.90
N HIS A 62 -6.60 5.44 -3.28
CA HIS A 62 -7.82 4.64 -3.25
C HIS A 62 -8.35 4.38 -4.67
N GLN A 63 -8.43 5.41 -5.52
CA GLN A 63 -8.85 5.25 -6.92
C GLN A 63 -7.91 4.35 -7.73
N ALA A 64 -6.61 4.35 -7.43
CA ALA A 64 -5.65 3.53 -8.15
C ALA A 64 -5.74 2.04 -7.80
N LEU A 65 -6.18 1.71 -6.57
CA LEU A 65 -6.14 0.37 -5.97
C LEU A 65 -7.52 -0.27 -5.75
N VAL A 66 -8.59 0.51 -5.68
CA VAL A 66 -9.96 0.00 -5.45
C VAL A 66 -10.34 -1.04 -6.50
N GLY A 67 -10.87 -2.17 -6.05
CA GLY A 67 -11.27 -3.29 -6.92
C GLY A 67 -10.11 -4.14 -7.45
N LYS A 68 -8.84 -3.77 -7.18
CA LYS A 68 -7.66 -4.57 -7.58
C LYS A 68 -7.11 -5.39 -6.41
N VAL A 69 -7.12 -4.82 -5.21
CA VAL A 69 -6.59 -5.45 -3.99
C VAL A 69 -7.68 -5.75 -2.96
N LEU A 70 -7.40 -6.65 -2.03
CA LEU A 70 -8.27 -6.92 -0.89
C LEU A 70 -8.44 -5.66 -0.01
N PRO A 71 -9.58 -5.51 0.70
CA PRO A 71 -9.78 -4.40 1.63
C PRO A 71 -8.69 -4.30 2.73
N SER A 72 -8.22 -5.44 3.24
CA SER A 72 -7.12 -5.50 4.21
C SER A 72 -5.80 -4.99 3.64
N SER A 73 -5.52 -5.26 2.36
CA SER A 73 -4.35 -4.78 1.63
C SER A 73 -4.48 -3.29 1.27
N LEU A 74 -5.70 -2.82 0.98
CA LEU A 74 -5.96 -1.39 0.71
C LEU A 74 -5.68 -0.53 1.94
N ASN A 75 -6.00 -1.02 3.14
CA ASN A 75 -5.73 -0.32 4.40
C ASN A 75 -4.23 -0.15 4.72
N LEU A 76 -3.33 -0.82 3.98
CA LEU A 76 -1.88 -0.64 4.09
C LEU A 76 -1.37 0.59 3.33
N ALA A 77 -2.06 0.95 2.24
CA ALA A 77 -1.60 1.90 1.23
C ALA A 77 -2.00 3.34 1.56
#